data_AF-A0A0M4CYW8-F1
#
_entry.id   AF-A0A0M4CYW8-F1
#
_cell.length_a   1.000
_cell.length_b   1.000
_cell.length_c   1.000
_cell.angle_alpha   90.00
_cell.angle_beta   90.00
_cell.angle_gamma   90.00
#
_symmetry.space_group_name_H-M   'P 1'
#
loop_
_entity.id
_entity.type
_entity.pdbx_description
1 polymer ?
#
loop_
_entity_poly.entity_id
_entity_poly.type
_entity_poly.pdbx_seq_one_letter_code
_entity_poly.pdbx_strand_id
1 'polypeptide(L)' 'MSVYRKWYCTCKGLPVELVYEENFEEEKGEPFCQGCGATPSSDPKQTVLYRDIEDWED' A
#
# COMPACT_ATOMS: atom_id res chain seq x y z
N MET A 1 -3.90 20.55 6.05
CA MET A 1 -4.12 19.70 4.85
C MET A 1 -2.96 18.75 4.69
N SER A 2 -3.19 17.47 4.97
CA SER A 2 -2.19 16.40 4.84
C SER A 2 -2.64 15.45 3.73
N VAL A 3 -1.80 15.21 2.72
CA VAL A 3 -2.09 14.20 1.69
C VAL A 3 -1.33 12.94 2.04
N TYR A 4 -2.05 11.83 2.25
CA TYR A 4 -1.42 10.53 2.50
C TYR A 4 -1.81 9.53 1.42
N ARG A 5 -0.84 8.72 0.99
CA ARG A 5 -1.02 7.71 -0.05
C ARG A 5 -1.38 6.36 0.57
N LYS A 6 -2.50 5.79 0.15
CA LYS A 6 -2.88 4.40 0.43
C LYS A 6 -2.58 3.50 -0.75
N TRP A 7 -2.16 2.27 -0.48
CA TRP A 7 -1.88 1.25 -1.49
C TRP A 7 -2.93 0.14 -1.44
N TYR A 8 -3.26 -0.44 -2.59
CA TYR A 8 -4.21 -1.55 -2.73
C TYR A 8 -3.69 -2.59 -3.73
N CYS A 9 -4.06 -3.86 -3.56
CA CYS A 9 -3.71 -4.94 -4.46
C CYS A 9 -4.99 -5.66 -4.91
N THR A 10 -5.07 -5.98 -6.19
CA THR A 10 -6.24 -6.63 -6.82
C THR A 10 -6.01 -8.11 -7.16
N CYS A 11 -4.94 -8.72 -6.65
CA CYS A 11 -4.54 -10.10 -6.99
C CYS A 11 -5.60 -11.17 -6.69
N LYS A 12 -6.53 -10.91 -5.76
CA LYS A 12 -7.64 -11.79 -5.38
C LYS A 12 -8.98 -11.42 -6.03
N GLY A 13 -8.99 -10.51 -7.01
CA GLY A 13 -10.18 -10.04 -7.70
C GLY A 13 -10.90 -8.86 -7.01
N LEU A 14 -10.51 -8.51 -5.78
CA LEU A 14 -10.97 -7.32 -5.06
C LEU A 14 -9.78 -6.49 -4.59
N PRO A 15 -9.88 -5.15 -4.55
CA PRO A 15 -8.84 -4.29 -4.01
C PRO A 15 -8.73 -4.48 -2.49
N VAL A 16 -7.61 -5.02 -2.04
CA VAL A 16 -7.26 -5.21 -0.62
C VAL A 16 -6.16 -4.23 -0.26
N GLU A 17 -6.25 -3.56 0.90
CA GLU A 17 -5.26 -2.59 1.33
C GLU A 17 -3.88 -3.23 1.59
N LEU A 18 -2.85 -2.56 1.05
CA LEU A 18 -1.46 -2.51 1.49
C LEU A 18 -1.23 -2.62 2.99
N VAL A 19 -0.52 -3.63 3.50
CA VAL A 19 -0.01 -3.55 4.88
C VAL A 19 1.46 -3.16 4.88
N TYR A 20 1.85 -2.34 5.84
CA TYR A 20 3.26 -2.04 6.11
C TYR A 20 3.76 -3.01 7.18
N GLU A 21 4.99 -3.49 7.04
CA GLU A 21 5.62 -4.20 8.15
C GLU A 21 5.91 -3.18 9.26
N GLU A 22 5.27 -3.36 10.42
CA GLU A 22 5.54 -2.57 11.62
C GLU A 22 6.88 -3.03 12.21
N ASN A 23 7.99 -2.67 11.55
CA ASN A 23 9.31 -2.79 12.16
C ASN A 23 9.51 -1.63 13.14
N PHE A 24 10.05 -1.94 14.32
CA PHE A 24 10.31 -0.97 15.39
C PHE A 24 11.48 -0.02 15.08
N GLU A 25 12.17 -0.21 13.96
CA GLU A 25 13.22 0.70 13.46
C GLU A 25 12.62 1.74 12.51
N GLU A 26 13.14 2.97 12.58
CA GLU A 26 12.61 4.24 12.06
C GLU A 26 12.20 4.32 10.57
N GLU A 27 12.34 3.26 9.78
CA GLU A 27 11.99 3.24 8.36
C GLU A 27 10.85 2.25 8.09
N LYS A 28 9.62 2.78 7.94
CA LYS A 28 8.50 1.99 7.42
C LYS A 28 8.90 1.46 6.04
N GLY A 29 9.07 0.14 5.92
CA GLY A 29 9.39 -0.52 4.66
C GLY A 29 8.29 -0.33 3.60
N GLU A 30 8.50 -0.90 2.41
CA GLU A 30 7.47 -0.85 1.38
C GLU A 30 6.22 -1.65 1.77
N PRO A 31 5.01 -1.16 1.44
CA PRO A 31 3.80 -1.90 1.74
C PRO A 31 3.71 -3.13 0.83
N PHE A 32 3.15 -4.22 1.36
CA PHE A 32 3.05 -5.49 0.63
C PHE A 32 1.66 -6.09 0.73
N CYS A 33 1.26 -6.85 -0.29
CA CYS A 33 0.02 -7.61 -0.27
C CYS A 33 0.23 -8.91 0.52
N GLN A 34 -0.53 -9.13 1.61
CA GLN A 34 -0.49 -10.39 2.36
C GLN A 34 -0.97 -11.61 1.57
N GLY A 35 -1.63 -11.40 0.42
CA GLY A 35 -2.17 -12.46 -0.42
C GLY A 35 -1.18 -13.02 -1.42
N CYS A 36 -0.48 -12.16 -2.15
CA CYS A 36 0.44 -12.53 -3.23
C CYS A 36 1.87 -12.05 -3.04
N GLY A 37 2.14 -11.26 -1.99
CA GLY A 37 3.45 -10.66 -1.72
C GLY A 37 3.81 -9.47 -2.62
N ALA A 38 2.92 -9.00 -3.49
CA ALA A 38 3.22 -7.89 -4.39
C ALA A 38 3.46 -6.59 -3.62
N THR A 39 4.48 -5.84 -4.02
CA THR A 39 4.84 -4.51 -3.49
C THR A 39 4.82 -3.48 -4.62
N PRO A 40 4.79 -2.16 -4.33
CA PRO A 40 4.90 -1.12 -5.35
C PRO A 40 6.12 -1.26 -6.27
N SER A 41 7.25 -1.68 -5.70
CA SER A 41 8.50 -1.96 -6.42
C SER A 41 8.55 -3.32 -7.11
N SER A 42 7.76 -4.29 -6.65
CA SER A 42 7.81 -5.70 -7.07
C SER A 42 6.42 -6.26 -7.32
N ASP A 43 5.81 -5.80 -8.42
CA ASP A 43 4.50 -6.26 -8.88
C ASP A 43 4.52 -6.51 -10.40
N PRO A 44 5.05 -7.66 -10.84
CA PRO A 44 5.17 -7.98 -12.28
C PRO A 44 3.81 -8.10 -12.98
N LYS A 45 2.73 -8.26 -12.22
CA LYS A 45 1.37 -8.40 -12.73
C LYS A 45 0.59 -7.08 -12.75
N GLN A 46 1.18 -5.97 -12.28
CA GLN A 46 0.55 -4.65 -12.23
C GLN A 46 -0.83 -4.69 -11.52
N THR A 47 -0.91 -5.45 -10.45
CA THR A 47 -2.08 -5.58 -9.58
C THR A 47 -2.14 -4.54 -8.45
N VAL A 48 -1.04 -3.84 -8.19
CA VAL A 48 -0.90 -2.82 -7.16
C VAL A 48 -1.36 -1.46 -7.67
N LEU A 49 -2.20 -0.80 -6.88
CA LEU A 49 -2.83 0.48 -7.14
C LEU A 49 -2.54 1.41 -5.95
N TYR A 50 -2.51 2.72 -6.18
CA TYR A 50 -2.45 3.71 -5.11
C TYR A 50 -3.63 4.68 -5.20
N ARG A 51 -3.98 5.26 -4.05
CA ARG A 51 -4.96 6.34 -3.94
C ARG A 51 -4.46 7.35 -2.92
N ASP A 52 -4.30 8.58 -3.38
CA ASP A 52 -3.98 9.70 -2.50
C ASP A 52 -5.28 10.16 -1.81
N ILE A 53 -5.23 10.30 -0.49
CA ILE A 53 -6.34 10.79 0.33
C ILE A 53 -5.93 12.14 0.89
N GLU A 54 -6.73 13.15 0.59
CA GLU A 54 -6.57 14.49 1.13
C GLU A 54 -7.29 14.57 2.48
N ASP A 55 -6.52 14.73 3.54
CA ASP A 55 -7.02 15.01 4.88
C ASP A 55 -7.08 16.53 5.09
N TRP A 56 -8.28 17.05 5.25
CA TRP A 56 -8.56 18.49 5.40
C TRP A 56 -8.70 18.92 6.87
N GLU A 57 -8.51 18.01 7.84
CA GLU A 57 -8.60 18.31 9.27
C GLU A 57 -7.22 18.72 9.81
N ASP A 58 -6.92 20.03 9.77
CA ASP A 58 -5.98 20.69 10.68
C ASP A 58 -6.73 21.74 11.51
#